data_AF-A0A925TFH5-F1
#
_entry.id   AF-A0A925TFH5-F1
#
_cell.length_a   1.000
_cell.length_b   1.000
_cell.length_c   1.000
_cell.angle_alpha   90.00
_cell.angle_beta   90.00
_cell.angle_gamma   90.00
#
_symmetry.space_group_name_H-M   'P 1'
#
loop_
_entity.id
_entity.type
_entity.pdbx_description
1 polymer ?
#
loop_
_entity_poly.entity_id
_entity_poly.type
_entity_poly.pdbx_seq_one_letter_code
_entity_poly.pdbx_strand_id
1 'polypeptide(L)'
;DLLADGEFKALSEGLKSRVRKGTRLVPAKHGALDVTTLLGVGAAAEDDMGNRLSHHEMEGETQHDHDDFVTFVVSLGQTAGKDALLQRIETALISHDILRLKGFADLAGSASRLLIQAVGPRLDSYFDRPWKPGETRATELVVIGAKTMDRAAIERQLRG
;
A
#
# COMPACT_ATOMS: atom_id res chain seq x y z
N ASP A 1 6.39 10.48 -20.51
CA ASP A 1 6.15 9.45 -21.54
C ASP A 1 4.98 9.87 -22.42
N LEU A 2 3.85 10.19 -21.80
CA LEU A 2 2.60 10.59 -22.45
C LEU A 2 2.41 12.11 -22.62
N LEU A 3 3.36 12.93 -22.16
CA LEU A 3 3.32 14.38 -22.32
C LEU A 3 4.14 14.78 -23.54
N ALA A 4 3.57 15.64 -24.39
CA ALA A 4 4.31 16.27 -25.47
C ALA A 4 5.31 17.31 -24.91
N ASP A 5 6.35 17.64 -25.69
CA ASP A 5 7.45 18.51 -25.23
C ASP A 5 6.97 19.90 -24.76
N GLY A 6 5.95 20.46 -25.42
CA GLY A 6 5.35 21.74 -25.02
C GLY A 6 4.61 21.66 -23.68
N GLU A 7 3.88 20.58 -23.44
CA GLU A 7 3.13 20.35 -22.19
C GLU A 7 4.09 20.09 -21.03
N PHE A 8 5.14 19.30 -21.27
CA PHE A 8 6.17 19.02 -20.29
C PHE A 8 6.89 20.31 -19.84
N LYS A 9 7.20 21.20 -20.80
CA LYS A 9 7.83 22.49 -20.50
C LYS A 9 6.92 23.40 -19.67
N ALA A 10 5.66 23.55 -20.08
CA ALA A 10 4.69 24.37 -19.35
C ALA A 10 4.47 23.85 -17.91
N LEU A 11 4.35 22.54 -17.73
CA LEU A 11 4.23 21.91 -16.42
C LEU A 11 5.48 22.15 -15.56
N SER A 12 6.66 21.97 -16.13
CA SER A 12 7.92 22.17 -15.43
C SER A 12 8.09 23.62 -14.96
N GLU A 13 7.72 24.60 -15.78
CA GLU A 13 7.74 26.02 -15.41
C GLU A 13 6.70 26.36 -14.34
N GLY A 14 5.49 25.80 -14.44
CA GLY A 14 4.45 25.95 -13.43
C GLY A 14 4.82 25.33 -12.08
N LEU A 15 5.58 24.24 -12.06
CA LEU A 15 6.07 23.63 -10.83
C LEU A 15 7.19 24.46 -10.19
N LYS A 16 8.10 25.04 -11.00
CA LYS A 16 9.19 25.89 -10.48
C LYS A 16 8.70 27.07 -9.64
N SER A 17 7.54 27.65 -9.97
CA SER A 17 6.97 28.76 -9.21
C SER A 17 6.27 28.33 -7.91
N ARG A 18 6.00 27.03 -7.75
CA ARG A 18 5.30 26.45 -6.59
C ARG A 18 6.23 25.73 -5.62
N VAL A 19 7.44 25.38 -6.05
CA VAL A 19 8.43 24.73 -5.18
C VAL A 19 9.31 25.75 -4.46
N ARG A 20 9.85 25.37 -3.30
CA ARG A 20 10.77 26.22 -2.54
C ARG A 20 12.02 26.53 -3.37
N LYS A 21 12.54 27.75 -3.25
CA LYS A 21 13.80 28.16 -3.89
C LYS A 21 14.92 27.17 -3.55
N GLY A 22 15.65 26.70 -4.55
CA GLY A 22 16.69 25.66 -4.39
C GLY A 22 16.20 24.22 -4.58
N THR A 23 14.88 23.99 -4.72
CA THR A 23 14.33 22.66 -5.06
C THR A 23 14.63 22.31 -6.52
N ARG A 24 15.36 21.21 -6.74
CA ARG A 24 15.62 20.68 -8.10
C ARG A 24 14.46 19.79 -8.57
N LEU A 25 13.99 20.01 -9.79
CA LEU A 25 13.05 19.14 -10.47
C LEU A 25 13.82 18.21 -11.41
N VAL A 26 13.65 16.90 -11.26
CA VAL A 26 14.33 15.88 -12.08
C VAL A 26 13.29 15.12 -12.89
N PRO A 27 13.26 15.24 -14.22
CA PRO A 27 12.37 14.43 -15.04
C PRO A 27 12.83 12.98 -15.10
N ALA A 28 11.87 12.06 -15.10
CA ALA A 28 12.11 10.63 -15.24
C ALA A 28 11.19 10.06 -16.33
N LYS A 29 11.70 9.11 -17.13
CA LYS A 29 10.90 8.32 -18.06
C LYS A 29 10.97 6.85 -17.65
N HIS A 30 9.83 6.17 -17.55
CA HIS A 30 9.71 4.79 -17.05
C HIS A 30 10.41 4.54 -15.70
N GLY A 31 10.43 5.55 -14.81
CA GLY A 31 11.11 5.43 -13.52
C GLY A 31 12.64 5.34 -13.60
N ALA A 32 13.24 5.55 -14.78
CA ALA A 32 14.69 5.61 -14.93
C ALA A 32 15.22 6.88 -14.26
N LEU A 33 15.81 6.71 -13.09
CA LEU A 33 16.52 7.71 -12.33
C LEU A 33 17.77 7.05 -11.76
N ASP A 34 18.84 7.83 -11.65
CA ASP A 34 20.04 7.36 -10.99
C ASP A 34 19.77 7.13 -9.50
N VAL A 35 20.23 6.00 -8.96
CA VAL A 35 19.99 5.63 -7.56
C VAL A 35 20.55 6.66 -6.57
N THR A 36 21.65 7.32 -6.92
CA THR A 36 22.22 8.37 -6.06
C THR A 36 21.32 9.60 -5.99
N THR A 37 20.56 9.88 -7.07
CA THR A 37 19.55 10.95 -7.09
C THR A 37 18.37 10.59 -6.19
N LEU A 38 17.97 9.31 -6.15
CA LEU A 38 16.88 8.83 -5.29
C LEU A 38 17.27 8.83 -3.81
N LEU A 39 18.49 8.39 -3.50
CA LEU A 39 18.98 8.28 -2.12
C LEU A 39 19.49 9.61 -1.54
N GLY A 40 19.75 10.61 -2.39
CA GLY A 40 20.21 11.93 -1.96
C GLY A 40 21.61 11.94 -1.37
N VAL A 41 22.46 10.96 -1.73
CA VAL A 41 23.84 10.86 -1.21
C VAL A 41 24.63 12.10 -1.64
N GLY A 42 25.14 12.86 -0.66
CA GLY A 42 25.88 14.10 -0.91
C GLY A 42 25.00 15.29 -1.31
N ALA A 43 23.69 15.22 -1.10
CA ALA A 43 22.77 16.33 -1.36
C ALA A 43 22.80 17.43 -0.28
N ALA A 44 23.56 17.23 0.81
CA ALA A 44 23.72 18.17 1.94
C ALA A 44 22.37 18.63 2.51
N ALA A 45 21.36 17.76 2.49
CA ALA A 45 20.03 18.09 2.99
C ALA A 45 20.03 18.26 4.52
N GLU A 46 20.97 17.57 5.18
CA GLU A 46 21.29 17.66 6.60
C GLU A 46 21.77 19.07 7.01
N ASP A 47 22.48 19.79 6.14
CA ASP A 47 23.05 21.11 6.43
C ASP A 47 21.99 22.22 6.54
N ASP A 48 20.79 21.98 6.00
CA ASP A 48 19.68 22.94 5.98
C ASP A 48 18.42 22.40 6.69
N MET A 49 18.53 21.35 7.51
CA MET A 49 17.35 20.77 8.19
C MET A 49 16.55 21.80 8.99
N GLY A 50 17.22 22.74 9.66
CA GLY A 50 16.56 23.73 10.53
C GLY A 50 15.61 24.69 9.80
N ASN A 51 15.80 24.93 8.50
CA ASN A 51 14.90 25.76 7.69
C ASN A 51 13.87 24.93 6.91
N ARG A 52 13.97 23.60 6.98
CA ARG A 52 13.07 22.67 6.29
C ARG A 52 11.92 22.27 7.20
N LEU A 53 11.27 23.29 7.77
CA LEU A 53 10.08 23.09 8.59
C LEU A 53 9.05 22.29 7.78
N SER A 54 8.66 21.17 8.35
CA SER A 54 7.54 20.34 7.92
C SER A 54 6.22 21.09 8.14
N HIS A 55 5.12 20.60 7.56
CA HIS A 55 3.80 21.19 7.79
C HIS A 55 3.44 21.26 9.29
N HIS A 56 3.87 20.28 10.09
CA HIS A 56 3.63 20.26 11.54
C HIS A 56 4.33 21.39 12.28
N GLU A 57 5.60 21.64 11.96
CA GLU A 57 6.36 22.73 12.58
C GLU A 57 5.85 24.10 12.12
N MET A 58 5.30 24.18 10.90
CA MET A 58 4.69 25.40 10.37
C MET A 58 3.31 25.69 11.00
N GLU A 59 2.54 24.65 11.35
CA GLU A 59 1.20 24.77 11.95
C GLU A 59 1.21 24.71 13.49
N GLY A 60 2.38 24.48 14.11
CA GLY A 60 2.53 24.41 15.57
C GLY A 60 1.95 23.15 16.20
N GLU A 61 1.66 22.13 15.40
CA GLU A 61 1.08 20.87 15.87
C GLU A 61 2.17 19.99 16.50
N THR A 62 2.01 19.68 17.79
CA THR A 62 2.94 18.83 18.56
C THR A 62 2.48 17.37 18.64
N GLN A 63 1.26 17.08 18.17
CA GLN A 63 0.63 15.78 18.33
C GLN A 63 0.46 15.10 16.97
N HIS A 64 1.24 14.06 16.72
CA HIS A 64 0.98 13.14 15.62
C HIS A 64 0.01 12.07 16.11
N ASP A 65 -1.26 12.11 15.67
CA ASP A 65 -2.17 10.99 15.88
C ASP A 65 -1.80 9.89 14.89
N HIS A 66 -1.00 8.93 15.34
CA HIS A 66 -0.61 7.75 14.56
C HIS A 66 -1.65 6.63 14.62
N ASP A 67 -2.77 6.84 15.31
CA ASP A 67 -3.76 5.80 15.54
C ASP A 67 -4.92 5.83 14.53
N ASP A 68 -4.82 6.53 13.40
CA ASP A 68 -5.92 6.61 12.42
C ASP A 68 -6.25 5.28 11.74
N PHE A 69 -5.43 4.25 11.93
CA PHE A 69 -5.59 2.94 11.32
C PHE A 69 -5.83 1.83 12.34
N VAL A 70 -6.68 0.89 11.96
CA VAL A 70 -6.89 -0.35 12.69
C VAL A 70 -6.38 -1.53 11.89
N THR A 71 -5.92 -2.55 12.61
CA THR A 71 -5.51 -3.83 12.05
C THR A 71 -6.25 -4.94 12.77
N PHE A 72 -6.82 -5.89 12.03
CA PHE A 72 -7.40 -7.10 12.60
C PHE A 72 -7.20 -8.30 11.68
N VAL A 73 -7.35 -9.49 12.25
CA VAL A 73 -7.22 -10.76 11.53
C VAL A 73 -8.60 -11.36 11.32
N VAL A 74 -8.86 -11.83 10.10
CA VAL A 74 -10.05 -12.59 9.73
C VAL A 74 -9.62 -14.02 9.42
N SER A 75 -9.90 -14.91 10.35
CA SER A 75 -9.72 -16.35 10.19
C SER A 75 -10.91 -16.94 9.43
N LEU A 76 -10.62 -17.62 8.33
CA LEU A 76 -11.56 -18.39 7.53
C LEU A 76 -11.17 -19.87 7.58
N GLY A 77 -12.14 -20.75 7.37
CA GLY A 77 -11.87 -22.17 7.20
C GLY A 77 -11.12 -22.47 5.90
N GLN A 78 -11.00 -23.77 5.60
CA GLN A 78 -10.59 -24.20 4.28
C GLN A 78 -11.54 -23.63 3.23
N THR A 79 -10.99 -23.03 2.18
CA THR A 79 -11.75 -22.39 1.12
C THR A 79 -11.83 -23.29 -0.11
N ALA A 80 -13.03 -23.46 -0.67
CA ALA A 80 -13.28 -24.41 -1.75
C ALA A 80 -12.64 -24.03 -3.10
N GLY A 81 -12.42 -22.73 -3.38
CA GLY A 81 -11.91 -22.29 -4.67
C GLY A 81 -11.21 -20.93 -4.62
N LYS A 82 -10.09 -20.82 -5.37
CA LYS A 82 -9.29 -19.60 -5.49
C LYS A 82 -10.12 -18.42 -5.98
N ASP A 83 -10.81 -18.58 -7.11
CA ASP A 83 -11.48 -17.46 -7.79
C ASP A 83 -12.61 -16.88 -6.94
N ALA A 84 -13.41 -17.73 -6.30
CA ALA A 84 -14.46 -17.30 -5.39
C ALA A 84 -13.91 -16.55 -4.16
N LEU A 85 -12.75 -16.97 -3.63
CA LEU A 85 -12.08 -16.26 -2.54
C LEU A 85 -11.59 -14.88 -2.98
N LEU A 86 -10.90 -14.82 -4.11
CA LEU A 86 -10.35 -13.57 -4.64
C LEU A 86 -11.47 -12.58 -4.99
N GLN A 87 -12.58 -13.05 -5.56
CA GLN A 87 -13.74 -12.20 -5.85
C GLN A 87 -14.38 -11.62 -4.58
N ARG A 88 -14.52 -12.42 -3.51
CA ARG A 88 -15.00 -11.91 -2.21
C ARG A 88 -14.04 -10.87 -1.63
N ILE A 89 -12.74 -11.12 -1.72
CA ILE A 89 -11.71 -10.19 -1.26
C ILE A 89 -11.75 -8.89 -2.05
N GLU A 90 -11.78 -8.95 -3.38
CA GLU A 90 -11.87 -7.77 -4.25
C GLU A 90 -13.11 -6.93 -3.94
N THR A 91 -14.25 -7.58 -3.76
CA THR A 91 -15.49 -6.89 -3.35
C THR A 91 -15.32 -6.24 -1.97
N ALA A 92 -14.68 -6.93 -1.01
CA ALA A 92 -14.48 -6.38 0.33
C ALA A 92 -13.50 -5.19 0.33
N LEU A 93 -12.46 -5.24 -0.50
CA LEU A 93 -11.49 -4.16 -0.67
C LEU A 93 -12.18 -2.86 -1.12
N ILE A 94 -13.08 -2.97 -2.10
CA ILE A 94 -13.81 -1.82 -2.67
C ILE A 94 -14.93 -1.35 -1.73
N SER A 95 -15.76 -2.26 -1.22
CA SER A 95 -16.94 -1.90 -0.44
C SER A 95 -16.62 -1.31 0.94
N HIS A 96 -15.46 -1.64 1.51
CA HIS A 96 -15.08 -1.21 2.87
C HIS A 96 -13.82 -0.34 2.91
N ASP A 97 -13.37 0.14 1.74
CA ASP A 97 -12.17 0.97 1.60
C ASP A 97 -10.95 0.42 2.36
N ILE A 98 -10.72 -0.90 2.20
CA ILE A 98 -9.60 -1.57 2.85
C ILE A 98 -8.30 -1.10 2.18
N LEU A 99 -7.45 -0.44 2.96
CA LEU A 99 -6.20 0.13 2.47
C LEU A 99 -5.16 -0.94 2.14
N ARG A 100 -5.10 -2.00 2.96
CA ARG A 100 -4.20 -3.12 2.74
C ARG A 100 -4.80 -4.42 3.27
N LEU A 101 -4.60 -5.49 2.52
CA LEU A 101 -4.91 -6.85 2.95
C LEU A 101 -3.73 -7.76 2.63
N LYS A 102 -3.38 -8.66 3.55
CA LYS A 102 -2.37 -9.69 3.30
C LYS A 102 -2.74 -10.97 4.02
N GLY A 103 -2.31 -12.11 3.50
CA GLY A 103 -2.61 -13.36 4.17
C GLY A 103 -2.22 -14.58 3.40
N PHE A 104 -2.59 -15.72 3.98
CA PHE A 104 -2.51 -17.01 3.34
C PHE A 104 -3.90 -17.63 3.31
N ALA A 105 -4.19 -18.42 2.28
CA ALA A 105 -5.40 -19.22 2.20
C ALA A 105 -5.09 -20.70 2.10
N ASP A 106 -5.86 -21.49 2.85
CA ASP A 106 -5.93 -22.93 2.69
C ASP A 106 -6.99 -23.27 1.65
N LEU A 107 -6.55 -23.70 0.46
CA LEU A 107 -7.45 -24.13 -0.60
C LEU A 107 -7.67 -25.64 -0.58
N ALA A 108 -8.93 -26.05 -0.72
CA ALA A 108 -9.28 -27.46 -0.88
C ALA A 108 -8.51 -28.07 -2.07
N GLY A 109 -7.91 -29.24 -1.86
CA GLY A 109 -7.11 -29.93 -2.88
C GLY A 109 -5.72 -29.35 -3.15
N SER A 110 -5.34 -28.22 -2.55
CA SER A 110 -3.99 -27.67 -2.67
C SER A 110 -3.06 -28.21 -1.60
N ALA A 111 -1.85 -28.64 -2.01
CA ALA A 111 -0.75 -28.97 -1.10
C ALA A 111 0.05 -27.72 -0.67
N SER A 112 -0.15 -26.58 -1.36
CA SER A 112 0.52 -25.30 -1.09
C SER A 112 -0.44 -24.26 -0.53
N ARG A 113 0.11 -23.36 0.27
CA ARG A 113 -0.61 -22.17 0.71
C ARG A 113 -0.69 -21.17 -0.44
N LEU A 114 -1.85 -20.54 -0.61
CA LEU A 114 -2.00 -19.41 -1.52
C LEU A 114 -1.64 -18.13 -0.77
N LEU A 115 -0.62 -17.41 -1.20
CA LEU A 115 -0.33 -16.06 -0.70
C LEU A 115 -1.27 -15.07 -1.36
N ILE A 116 -1.82 -14.16 -0.56
CA ILE A 116 -2.71 -13.09 -1.00
C ILE A 116 -2.18 -11.76 -0.48
N GLN A 117 -2.13 -10.75 -1.35
CA GLN A 117 -1.78 -9.39 -0.97
C GLN A 117 -2.58 -8.36 -1.78
N ALA A 118 -2.93 -7.25 -1.15
CA ALA A 118 -3.61 -6.15 -1.81
C ALA A 118 -3.21 -4.79 -1.22
N VAL A 119 -3.20 -3.77 -2.07
CA VAL A 119 -3.07 -2.35 -1.71
C VAL A 119 -4.18 -1.57 -2.40
N GLY A 120 -5.16 -1.14 -1.61
CA GLY A 120 -6.46 -0.69 -2.13
C GLY A 120 -7.10 -1.76 -3.02
N PRO A 121 -7.61 -1.42 -4.21
CA PRO A 121 -8.30 -2.37 -5.09
C PRO A 121 -7.35 -3.33 -5.85
N ARG A 122 -6.03 -3.12 -5.78
CA ARG A 122 -5.07 -3.95 -6.51
C ARG A 122 -4.77 -5.21 -5.73
N LEU A 123 -5.40 -6.31 -6.14
CA LEU A 123 -5.24 -7.65 -5.57
C LEU A 123 -4.27 -8.49 -6.39
N ASP A 124 -3.35 -9.17 -5.71
CA ASP A 124 -2.42 -10.14 -6.29
C ASP A 124 -2.38 -11.43 -5.46
N SER A 125 -2.14 -12.56 -6.12
CA SER A 125 -2.03 -13.87 -5.47
C SER A 125 -1.18 -14.86 -6.25
N TYR A 126 -0.40 -15.65 -5.52
CA TYR A 126 0.38 -16.74 -6.09
C TYR A 126 0.53 -17.89 -5.08
N PHE A 127 0.75 -19.10 -5.59
CA PHE A 127 1.08 -20.23 -4.73
C PHE A 127 2.52 -20.07 -4.23
N ASP A 128 2.67 -20.02 -2.92
CA ASP A 128 3.97 -19.98 -2.25
C ASP A 128 4.46 -21.44 -2.03
N ARG A 129 5.15 -21.73 -0.93
CA ARG A 129 5.60 -23.08 -0.58
C ARG A 129 4.45 -24.06 -0.23
N PRO A 130 4.72 -25.37 -0.33
CA PRO A 130 3.90 -26.41 0.29
C PRO A 130 3.70 -26.17 1.80
N TRP A 131 2.57 -26.66 2.31
CA TRP A 131 2.36 -26.80 3.75
C TRP A 131 3.39 -27.78 4.33
N LYS A 132 3.98 -27.45 5.47
CA LYS A 132 4.92 -28.34 6.18
C LYS A 132 4.16 -29.45 6.91
N PRO A 133 4.77 -30.62 7.14
CA PRO A 133 4.22 -31.62 8.04
C PRO A 133 3.94 -31.02 9.42
N GLY A 134 2.72 -31.18 9.94
CA GLY A 134 2.30 -30.65 11.23
C GLY A 134 1.99 -29.14 11.27
N GLU A 135 2.06 -28.42 10.14
CA GLU A 135 1.66 -27.02 10.07
C GLU A 135 0.13 -26.89 10.13
N THR A 136 -0.37 -26.01 11.00
CA THR A 136 -1.79 -25.67 11.04
C THR A 136 -2.20 -24.97 9.75
N ARG A 137 -2.98 -25.66 8.93
CA ARG A 137 -3.58 -25.09 7.71
C ARG A 137 -4.74 -24.18 8.11
N ALA A 138 -4.63 -22.91 7.76
CA ALA A 138 -5.68 -21.93 8.01
C ALA A 138 -5.66 -20.86 6.91
N THR A 139 -6.83 -20.29 6.67
CA THR A 139 -6.94 -19.07 5.88
C THR A 139 -6.96 -17.89 6.84
N GLU A 140 -5.91 -17.08 6.83
CA GLU A 140 -5.75 -15.94 7.74
C GLU A 140 -5.50 -14.69 6.92
N LEU A 141 -6.42 -13.74 6.99
CA LEU A 141 -6.35 -12.47 6.29
C LEU A 141 -6.17 -11.32 7.29
N VAL A 142 -5.05 -10.63 7.22
CA VAL A 142 -4.80 -9.39 7.96
C VAL A 142 -5.40 -8.24 7.15
N VAL A 143 -6.34 -7.53 7.75
CA VAL A 143 -7.01 -6.35 7.18
C VAL A 143 -6.49 -5.11 7.87
N ILE A 144 -6.17 -4.08 7.09
CA ILE A 144 -5.69 -2.78 7.57
C ILE A 144 -6.48 -1.67 6.87
N GLY A 145 -7.04 -0.75 7.64
CA GLY A 145 -7.78 0.42 7.12
C GLY A 145 -8.05 1.46 8.19
N ALA A 146 -8.88 2.46 7.88
CA ALA A 146 -9.19 3.54 8.81
C ALA A 146 -9.93 3.04 10.08
N LYS A 147 -9.73 3.73 11.20
CA LYS A 147 -10.38 3.44 12.51
C LYS A 147 -11.90 3.29 12.43
N THR A 148 -12.54 3.96 11.47
CA THR A 148 -13.99 3.98 11.28
C THR A 148 -14.53 2.75 10.53
N MET A 149 -13.68 1.82 10.09
CA MET A 149 -14.11 0.67 9.29
C MET A 149 -14.99 -0.31 10.10
N ASP A 150 -16.06 -0.81 9.50
CA ASP A 150 -16.95 -1.80 10.13
C ASP A 150 -16.32 -3.20 10.05
N ARG A 151 -15.55 -3.55 11.08
CA ARG A 151 -14.92 -4.86 11.22
C ARG A 151 -15.94 -6.01 11.07
N ALA A 152 -17.13 -5.88 11.63
CA ALA A 152 -18.12 -6.96 11.61
C ALA A 152 -18.69 -7.17 10.20
N ALA A 153 -18.91 -6.09 9.44
CA ALA A 153 -19.33 -6.18 8.05
C ALA A 153 -18.24 -6.80 7.15
N ILE A 154 -16.97 -6.41 7.35
CA ILE A 154 -15.84 -6.98 6.62
C ILE A 154 -15.70 -8.48 6.92
N GLU A 155 -15.77 -8.88 8.19
CA GLU A 155 -15.71 -10.29 8.59
C GLU A 155 -16.84 -11.11 7.96
N ARG A 156 -18.08 -10.60 7.96
CA ARG A 156 -19.22 -11.28 7.31
C ARG A 156 -18.98 -11.45 5.81
N GLN A 157 -18.55 -10.41 5.12
CA GLN A 157 -18.33 -10.45 3.68
C GLN A 157 -17.20 -11.40 3.27
N LEU A 158 -16.11 -11.45 4.05
CA LEU A 158 -15.00 -12.35 3.77
C LEU A 158 -15.34 -13.83 4.06
N ARG A 159 -16.17 -14.08 5.08
CA ARG A 159 -16.67 -15.43 5.42
C ARG A 159 -17.64 -15.99 4.37
N GLY A 160 -18.38 -15.13 3.68
CA GLY A 160 -19.38 -15.52 2.68
C GLY A 160 -20.75 -15.71 3.31
#